data_AF-A0AB40CGP4-F1
#
_entry.id   AF-A0AB40CGP4-F1
#
_cell.length_a   1.000
_cell.length_b   1.000
_cell.length_c   1.000
_cell.angle_alpha   90.00
_cell.angle_beta   90.00
_cell.angle_gamma   90.00
#
_symmetry.space_group_name_H-M   'P 1'
#
loop_
_entity.id
_entity.type
_entity.pdbx_description
1 polymer ?
#
loop_
_entity_poly.entity_id
_entity_poly.type
_entity_poly.pdbx_seq_one_letter_code
_entity_poly.pdbx_strand_id
1 'polypeptide(L)'
;MNGDENFLGGVASVKGVKDLDRDAAKKRFFEIYLDKYVKPNFGIGLPSALELIKECKKRGLKVVVASSANRIKFDANLAAAGVDSSLFDAIVSADAFENLKLDPDIFLPASKSLNVPTHELN
;
A
#
# COMPACT_ATOMS: atom_id res chain seq x y z
N MET A 1 17.23 -1.90 4.47
CA MET A 1 16.46 -0.76 5.03
C MET A 1 15.21 -0.58 4.21
N ASN A 2 14.05 -0.45 4.86
CA ASN A 2 12.79 -0.18 4.16
C ASN A 2 12.65 1.32 3.81
N GLY A 3 11.65 1.65 2.99
CA GLY A 3 11.46 3.03 2.50
C GLY A 3 11.26 4.08 3.59
N ASP A 4 10.53 3.75 4.67
CA ASP A 4 10.25 4.71 5.74
C ASP A 4 11.53 5.03 6.57
N GLU A 5 12.40 4.05 6.82
CA GLU A 5 13.70 4.27 7.47
C GLU A 5 14.65 5.14 6.63
N ASN A 6 14.64 4.95 5.32
CA ASN A 6 15.43 5.77 4.39
C ASN A 6 14.91 7.21 4.37
N PHE A 7 13.59 7.38 4.35
CA PHE A 7 12.97 8.70 4.42
C PHE A 7 13.32 9.43 5.71
N LEU A 8 13.10 8.81 6.87
CA LEU A 8 13.36 9.42 8.18
C LEU A 8 14.86 9.71 8.39
N GLY A 9 15.73 8.78 8.01
CA GLY A 9 17.18 8.97 8.06
C GLY A 9 17.67 10.07 7.11
N GLY A 10 17.10 10.15 5.90
CA GLY A 10 17.41 11.20 4.93
C GLY A 10 17.01 12.58 5.44
N VAL A 11 15.81 12.72 6.00
CA VAL A 11 15.36 13.97 6.62
C VAL A 11 16.24 14.36 7.81
N ALA A 12 16.57 13.41 8.69
CA ALA A 12 17.47 13.66 9.82
C ALA A 12 18.85 14.16 9.37
N SER A 13 19.43 13.56 8.32
CA SER A 13 20.67 14.00 7.70
C SER A 13 20.60 15.45 7.21
N VAL A 14 19.56 15.78 6.43
CA VAL A 14 19.31 17.15 5.92
C VAL A 14 19.14 18.17 7.06
N LYS A 15 18.61 17.73 8.21
CA LYS A 15 18.39 18.58 9.39
C LYS A 15 19.54 18.54 10.41
N GLY A 16 20.61 17.81 10.15
CA GLY A 16 21.78 17.72 11.04
C GLY A 16 21.54 16.95 12.34
N VAL A 17 20.55 16.07 12.40
CA VAL A 17 20.26 15.21 13.57
C VAL A 17 21.24 14.03 13.55
N LYS A 18 22.13 13.93 14.54
CA LYS A 18 23.25 12.98 14.53
C LYS A 18 22.96 11.62 15.18
N ASP A 19 21.98 11.54 16.07
CA ASP A 19 21.66 10.32 16.83
C ASP A 19 20.17 9.99 16.74
N LEU A 20 19.66 9.88 15.50
CA LEU A 20 18.26 9.52 15.29
C LEU A 20 18.01 8.09 15.78
N ASP A 21 17.22 7.95 16.85
CA ASP A 21 16.56 6.70 17.19
C ASP A 21 15.54 6.38 16.08
N ARG A 22 15.93 5.48 15.17
CA ARG A 22 15.14 5.14 13.99
C ARG A 22 13.85 4.42 14.35
N ASP A 23 13.86 3.61 15.41
CA ASP A 23 12.68 2.85 15.82
C ASP A 23 11.66 3.77 16.49
N ALA A 24 12.11 4.63 17.40
CA ALA A 24 11.25 5.63 18.02
C ALA A 24 10.70 6.62 16.98
N ALA A 25 11.55 7.08 16.04
CA ALA A 25 11.12 7.98 14.98
C ALA A 25 10.08 7.33 14.06
N LYS A 26 10.28 6.07 13.68
CA LYS A 26 9.33 5.31 12.84
C LYS A 26 8.01 5.06 13.55
N LYS A 27 8.05 4.68 14.84
CA LYS A 27 6.84 4.55 15.66
C LYS A 27 6.07 5.87 15.70
N ARG A 28 6.74 6.97 16.00
CA ARG A 28 6.11 8.30 16.07
C ARG A 28 5.57 8.75 14.71
N PHE A 29 6.27 8.44 13.63
CA PHE A 29 5.82 8.68 12.27
C PHE A 29 4.48 7.96 12.00
N PHE A 30 4.37 6.68 12.35
CA PHE A 30 3.12 5.92 12.18
C PHE A 30 1.98 6.43 13.06
N GLU A 31 2.25 6.78 14.32
CA GLU A 31 1.24 7.38 15.20
C GLU A 31 0.65 8.65 14.58
N ILE A 32 1.51 9.57 14.14
CA ILE A 32 1.08 10.83 13.51
C ILE A 32 0.34 10.56 12.21
N TYR A 33 0.85 9.65 11.37
CA TYR A 33 0.26 9.31 10.09
C TYR A 33 -1.16 8.78 10.26
N LEU A 34 -1.34 7.74 11.09
CA LEU A 34 -2.61 7.09 11.37
C LEU A 34 -3.61 8.04 12.02
N ASP A 35 -3.16 8.85 12.98
CA ASP A 35 -4.03 9.78 13.70
C ASP A 35 -4.46 10.97 12.84
N LYS A 36 -3.58 11.51 11.99
CA LYS A 36 -3.85 12.82 11.34
C LYS A 36 -4.19 12.76 9.87
N TYR A 37 -3.70 11.75 9.14
CA TYR A 37 -3.68 11.79 7.67
C TYR A 37 -4.49 10.68 6.99
N VAL A 38 -4.83 9.61 7.72
CA VAL A 38 -5.54 8.44 7.14
C VAL A 38 -6.69 7.95 8.02
N LYS A 39 -7.50 8.87 8.55
CA LYS A 39 -8.76 8.49 9.20
C LYS A 39 -9.71 7.86 8.18
N PRO A 40 -10.60 6.92 8.56
CA PRO A 40 -11.58 6.36 7.63
C PRO A 40 -12.40 7.48 6.94
N ASN A 41 -12.58 7.36 5.63
CA ASN A 41 -13.27 8.35 4.79
C ASN A 41 -12.67 9.77 4.84
N PHE A 42 -11.34 9.89 4.97
CA PHE A 42 -10.64 11.19 4.96
C PHE A 42 -10.78 11.97 3.64
N GLY A 43 -11.36 11.37 2.60
CA GLY A 43 -11.60 12.03 1.32
C GLY A 43 -10.41 11.99 0.37
N ILE A 44 -9.47 11.06 0.57
CA ILE A 44 -8.31 10.87 -0.32
C ILE A 44 -8.62 9.92 -1.50
N GLY A 45 -9.80 9.30 -1.49
CA GLY A 45 -10.23 8.38 -2.53
C GLY A 45 -10.62 9.11 -3.80
N LEU A 46 -10.23 8.55 -4.95
CA LEU A 46 -10.68 9.01 -6.26
C LEU A 46 -11.98 8.29 -6.63
N PRO A 47 -13.12 9.00 -6.78
CA PRO A 47 -14.40 8.36 -7.09
C PRO A 47 -14.34 7.52 -8.38
N SER A 48 -13.66 8.02 -9.40
CA SER A 48 -13.48 7.31 -10.68
C SER A 48 -12.73 5.99 -10.56
N ALA A 49 -11.76 5.88 -9.64
CA ALA A 49 -11.07 4.62 -9.38
C ALA A 49 -12.00 3.59 -8.73
N LEU A 50 -12.85 4.03 -7.80
CA LEU A 50 -13.86 3.16 -7.18
C LEU A 50 -14.92 2.71 -8.19
N GLU A 51 -15.36 3.61 -9.08
CA GLU A 51 -16.27 3.28 -10.18
C GLU A 51 -15.67 2.23 -11.12
N LEU A 52 -14.40 2.40 -11.50
CA LEU A 52 -13.69 1.42 -12.33
C LEU A 52 -13.66 0.04 -11.68
N ILE A 53 -13.29 -0.04 -10.39
CA ILE A 53 -13.28 -1.31 -9.64
C ILE A 53 -14.65 -1.97 -9.68
N LYS A 54 -15.73 -1.21 -9.41
CA LYS A 54 -17.10 -1.71 -9.41
C LYS A 54 -17.54 -2.20 -10.79
N GLU A 55 -17.21 -1.47 -11.86
CA GLU A 55 -17.54 -1.87 -13.23
C GLU A 55 -16.77 -3.12 -13.67
N CYS A 56 -15.51 -3.28 -13.27
CA CYS A 56 -14.77 -4.53 -13.48
C CYS A 56 -15.48 -5.73 -12.83
N LYS A 57 -15.87 -5.61 -11.55
CA LYS A 57 -16.62 -6.68 -10.86
C LYS A 57 -17.95 -6.99 -11.52
N LYS A 58 -18.69 -5.95 -11.94
CA LYS A 58 -19.98 -6.09 -12.63
C LYS A 58 -19.87 -6.87 -13.94
N ARG A 59 -18.71 -6.80 -14.60
CA ARG A 59 -18.39 -7.56 -15.83
C ARG A 59 -17.84 -8.96 -15.54
N GLY A 60 -17.77 -9.39 -14.28
CA GLY A 60 -17.23 -10.69 -13.88
C GLY A 60 -15.70 -10.75 -13.89
N LEU A 61 -15.01 -9.61 -13.96
CA LEU A 61 -13.55 -9.58 -13.89
C LEU A 61 -13.09 -9.69 -12.44
N LYS A 62 -12.04 -10.47 -12.21
CA LYS A 62 -11.29 -10.48 -10.95
C LYS A 62 -10.51 -9.17 -10.81
N VAL A 63 -10.52 -8.58 -9.63
CA VAL A 63 -9.81 -7.33 -9.32
C VAL A 63 -8.82 -7.58 -8.18
N VAL A 64 -7.55 -7.25 -8.42
CA VAL A 64 -6.49 -7.32 -7.40
C VAL A 64 -5.91 -5.94 -7.19
N VAL A 65 -5.63 -5.63 -5.93
CA VAL A 65 -4.81 -4.45 -5.60
C VAL A 65 -3.45 -4.91 -5.12
N ALA A 66 -2.43 -4.31 -5.71
CA ALA A 66 -1.06 -4.60 -5.38
C ALA A 66 -0.33 -3.32 -4.96
N SER A 67 0.31 -3.35 -3.79
CA SER A 67 0.85 -2.17 -3.12
C SER A 67 2.22 -2.48 -2.53
N SER A 68 3.18 -1.59 -2.73
CA SER A 68 4.48 -1.63 -2.07
C SER A 68 4.45 -1.04 -0.64
N ALA A 69 3.26 -0.75 -0.12
CA ALA A 69 3.10 -0.38 1.29
C ALA A 69 3.00 -1.65 2.15
N ASN A 70 3.52 -1.58 3.38
CA ASN A 70 3.20 -2.59 4.39
C ASN A 70 1.69 -2.62 4.66
N ARG A 71 1.19 -3.71 5.26
CA ARG A 71 -0.25 -3.90 5.39
C ARG A 71 -0.94 -2.84 6.24
N ILE A 72 -0.27 -2.34 7.27
CA ILE A 72 -0.77 -1.26 8.14
C ILE A 72 -1.08 0.01 7.33
N LYS A 73 -0.15 0.47 6.47
CA LYS A 73 -0.37 1.64 5.61
C LYS A 73 -1.40 1.36 4.54
N PHE A 74 -1.37 0.17 3.96
CA PHE A 74 -2.35 -0.20 2.94
C PHE A 74 -3.78 -0.09 3.50
N ASP A 75 -4.04 -0.68 4.66
CA ASP A 75 -5.37 -0.67 5.28
C ASP A 75 -5.83 0.72 5.66
N ALA A 76 -4.95 1.48 6.30
CA ALA A 76 -5.29 2.83 6.70
C ALA A 76 -5.59 3.71 5.47
N ASN A 77 -4.79 3.61 4.40
CA ASN A 77 -5.05 4.34 3.16
C ASN A 77 -6.36 3.90 2.49
N LEU A 78 -6.63 2.60 2.45
CA LEU A 78 -7.83 2.07 1.80
C LEU A 78 -9.09 2.53 2.55
N ALA A 79 -9.07 2.45 3.88
CA ALA A 79 -10.13 2.99 4.73
C ALA A 79 -10.29 4.50 4.57
N ALA A 80 -9.18 5.25 4.50
CA ALA A 80 -9.21 6.70 4.28
C ALA A 80 -9.74 7.08 2.89
N ALA A 81 -9.50 6.23 1.89
CA ALA A 81 -10.07 6.36 0.56
C ALA A 81 -11.57 5.98 0.49
N GLY A 82 -12.14 5.44 1.57
CA GLY A 82 -13.53 4.97 1.58
C GLY A 82 -13.77 3.76 0.69
N VAL A 83 -12.72 2.97 0.44
CA VAL A 83 -12.77 1.76 -0.40
C VAL A 83 -12.82 0.55 0.53
N ASP A 84 -13.82 -0.31 0.34
CA ASP A 84 -13.87 -1.56 1.09
C ASP A 84 -12.90 -2.59 0.49
N SER A 85 -12.06 -3.19 1.34
CA SER A 85 -11.17 -4.30 0.99
C SER A 85 -11.89 -5.49 0.35
N SER A 86 -13.17 -5.71 0.67
CA SER A 86 -13.99 -6.78 0.09
C SER A 86 -14.25 -6.63 -1.42
N LEU A 87 -13.95 -5.45 -1.98
CA LEU A 87 -14.02 -5.22 -3.42
C LEU A 87 -12.91 -5.94 -4.17
N PHE A 88 -11.81 -6.31 -3.52
CA PHE A 88 -10.70 -7.01 -4.17
C PHE A 88 -10.80 -8.52 -3.95
N ASP A 89 -10.53 -9.28 -5.01
CA ASP A 89 -10.43 -10.74 -4.97
C ASP A 89 -9.10 -11.18 -4.35
N ALA A 90 -8.07 -10.33 -4.41
CA ALA A 90 -6.84 -10.48 -3.65
C ALA A 90 -6.20 -9.12 -3.32
N ILE A 91 -5.44 -9.09 -2.23
CA ILE A 91 -4.61 -7.97 -1.83
C ILE A 91 -3.17 -8.45 -1.75
N VAL A 92 -2.27 -7.75 -2.44
CA VAL A 92 -0.85 -8.05 -2.49
C VAL A 92 -0.08 -6.86 -1.91
N SER A 93 0.33 -6.93 -0.65
CA SER A 93 1.09 -5.87 0.05
C SER A 93 2.59 -6.16 0.11
N ALA A 94 3.41 -5.17 0.47
CA ALA A 94 4.87 -5.32 0.52
C ALA A 94 5.35 -6.42 1.48
N ASP A 95 4.55 -6.78 2.48
CA ASP A 95 4.85 -7.89 3.39
C ASP A 95 4.88 -9.26 2.67
N ALA A 96 4.45 -9.32 1.41
CA ALA A 96 4.54 -10.47 0.53
C ALA A 96 5.84 -10.52 -0.32
N PHE A 97 6.76 -9.57 -0.18
CA PHE A 97 8.00 -9.47 -0.98
C PHE A 97 9.23 -9.07 -0.15
N GLU A 98 10.40 -9.58 -0.49
CA GLU A 98 11.68 -9.11 0.07
C GLU A 98 12.17 -7.78 -0.57
N ASN A 99 11.78 -7.52 -1.83
CA ASN A 99 12.19 -6.33 -2.59
C ASN A 99 11.03 -5.35 -2.83
N LEU A 100 11.20 -4.10 -2.41
CA LEU A 100 10.33 -2.97 -2.80
C LEU A 100 10.73 -2.48 -4.22
N LYS A 101 9.74 -2.06 -5.06
CA LYS A 101 9.88 -1.47 -6.43
C LYS A 101 11.32 -1.04 -6.81
N LEU A 102 11.96 -1.55 -7.87
CA LEU A 102 11.59 -1.58 -9.31
C LEU A 102 11.43 -3.00 -9.91
N ASP A 103 11.08 -4.01 -9.12
CA ASP A 103 10.94 -5.36 -9.67
C ASP A 103 9.55 -5.59 -10.33
N PRO A 104 9.48 -6.18 -11.56
CA PRO A 104 8.23 -6.61 -12.21
C PRO A 104 7.51 -7.76 -11.48
N ASP A 105 8.00 -8.14 -10.30
CA ASP A 105 7.60 -9.35 -9.60
C ASP A 105 6.21 -9.26 -8.94
N ILE A 106 5.52 -8.12 -9.02
CA ILE A 106 4.19 -7.92 -8.42
C ILE A 106 3.09 -8.77 -9.09
N PHE A 107 3.27 -9.12 -10.36
CA PHE A 107 2.31 -9.93 -11.12
C PHE A 107 2.31 -11.40 -10.72
N LEU A 108 3.45 -11.95 -10.29
CA LEU A 108 3.58 -13.36 -9.92
C LEU A 108 2.79 -13.73 -8.64
N PRO A 109 2.87 -12.99 -7.52
CA PRO A 109 2.04 -13.26 -6.35
C PRO A 109 0.58 -12.84 -6.57
N ALA A 110 0.30 -11.85 -7.43
CA ALA A 110 -1.07 -11.57 -7.84
C ALA A 110 -1.69 -12.77 -8.59
N SER A 111 -0.94 -13.35 -9.54
CA SER A 111 -1.38 -14.52 -10.31
C SER A 111 -1.56 -15.75 -9.42
N LYS A 112 -0.61 -16.00 -8.51
CA LYS A 112 -0.73 -17.04 -7.46
C LYS A 112 -1.95 -16.83 -6.57
N SER A 113 -2.20 -15.60 -6.11
CA SER A 113 -3.33 -15.29 -5.22
C SER A 113 -4.68 -15.49 -5.91
N LEU A 114 -4.75 -15.24 -7.21
CA LEU A 114 -5.96 -15.44 -8.01
C LEU A 114 -6.11 -16.85 -8.60
N ASN A 115 -5.07 -17.68 -8.47
CA ASN A 115 -4.92 -18.96 -9.16
C ASN A 115 -5.13 -18.84 -10.69
N VAL A 116 -4.43 -17.88 -11.31
CA VAL A 116 -4.44 -17.65 -12.77
C VAL A 116 -3.01 -17.62 -13.34
N PRO A 117 -2.81 -17.89 -14.63
CA PRO A 117 -1.52 -17.67 -15.29
C PRO A 117 -1.10 -16.19 -15.28
N THR A 118 0.20 -15.92 -15.12
CA THR A 118 0.71 -14.53 -15.10
C THR A 118 0.45 -13.75 -16.39
N HIS A 119 0.32 -14.42 -17.55
CA HIS A 119 0.02 -13.75 -18.82
C HIS A 119 -1.40 -13.18 -18.90
N GLU A 120 -2.31 -13.55 -18.00
CA GLU A 120 -3.65 -12.94 -17.90
C GLU A 120 -3.63 -11.60 -17.13
N LEU A 121 -2.49 -11.23 -16.53
CA LEU A 121 -2.31 -9.98 -15.78
C LEU A 121 -1.44 -8.95 -16.52
N ASN A 122 -0.90 -9.30 -17.70
CA ASN A 122 0.00 -8.47 -18.51
C ASN A 122 -0.72 -7.82 -19.69
#